data_AF-A0A8S1KZK7-F1
#
_entry.id   AF-A0A8S1KZK7-F1
#
_cell.length_a   1.000
_cell.length_b   1.000
_cell.length_c   1.000
_cell.angle_alpha   90.00
_cell.angle_beta   90.00
_cell.angle_gamma   90.00
#
_symmetry.space_group_name_H-M   'P 1'
#
loop_
_entity.id
_entity.type
_entity.pdbx_description
1 polymer ?
#
loop_
_entity_poly.entity_id
_entity_poly.type
_entity_poly.pdbx_seq_one_letter_code
_entity_poly.pdbx_strand_id
1 'polypeptide(L)' 'MVQTNYDHWLPDPFNDKRRTIAENLLDQLQNNLWNEFGVLAVMETYPIHNDGTFYIIIMNAKYNSLIAFGQPDITQTEN' A
#
# COMPACT_ATOMS: atom_id res chain seq x y z
N MET A 1 -3.33 -11.62 0.22
CA MET A 1 -1.98 -11.85 0.79
C MET A 1 -1.19 -10.56 0.66
N VAL A 2 -0.55 -10.08 1.72
CA VAL A 2 0.27 -8.85 1.72
C VAL A 2 1.69 -9.17 2.12
N GLN A 3 2.69 -8.75 1.34
CA GLN A 3 4.09 -8.90 1.71
C GLN A 3 4.76 -7.53 1.88
N THR A 4 5.64 -7.41 2.87
CA THR A 4 6.51 -6.25 3.09
C THR A 4 7.99 -6.68 3.00
N ASN A 5 8.78 -6.44 4.05
CA ASN A 5 10.23 -6.69 4.08
C ASN A 5 10.62 -7.76 5.11
N TYR A 6 9.65 -8.44 5.72
CA TYR A 6 9.87 -9.43 6.78
C TYR A 6 9.12 -10.72 6.48
N ASP A 7 9.67 -11.84 6.95
CA ASP A 7 9.07 -13.15 6.74
C ASP A 7 7.67 -13.28 7.35
N HIS A 8 6.77 -13.98 6.67
CA HIS A 8 5.36 -14.15 7.06
C HIS A 8 5.13 -14.98 8.31
N TRP A 9 6.03 -15.92 8.61
CA TRP A 9 5.93 -16.78 9.80
C TRP A 9 6.45 -16.09 11.07
N LEU A 10 6.95 -14.86 10.97
CA LEU A 10 7.36 -14.04 12.10
C LEU A 10 6.40 -12.86 12.27
N PRO A 11 6.20 -12.35 13.49
CA PRO A 11 5.41 -11.15 13.71
C PRO A 11 6.08 -9.93 13.06
N ASP A 12 5.27 -8.94 12.68
CA ASP A 12 5.79 -7.63 12.25
C ASP A 12 6.68 -7.03 13.34
N PRO A 13 7.78 -6.35 13.00
CA PRO A 13 8.56 -5.57 13.96
C PRO A 13 7.71 -4.56 14.73
N PHE A 14 8.13 -4.19 15.94
CA PHE A 14 7.36 -3.25 16.76
C PHE A 14 7.23 -1.87 16.11
N ASN A 15 8.26 -1.40 15.43
CA ASN A 15 8.35 -0.09 14.78
C ASN A 15 7.87 -0.07 13.32
N ASP A 16 7.50 -1.21 12.74
CA ASP A 16 7.06 -1.30 11.35
C ASP A 16 5.95 -2.34 11.22
N LYS A 17 4.69 -1.86 11.24
CA LYS A 17 3.47 -2.66 11.20
C LYS A 17 2.75 -2.61 9.84
N ARG A 18 3.46 -2.23 8.77
CA ARG A 18 2.87 -1.99 7.44
C ARG A 18 2.08 -3.21 6.92
N ARG A 19 2.56 -4.44 7.15
CA ARG A 19 1.88 -5.67 6.72
C ARG A 19 0.56 -5.86 7.46
N THR A 20 0.59 -5.86 8.80
CA THR A 20 -0.60 -6.06 9.63
C THR A 20 -1.67 -5.00 9.34
N ILE A 21 -1.27 -3.74 9.17
CA ILE A 21 -2.19 -2.64 8.84
C ILE A 21 -2.83 -2.87 7.47
N ALA A 22 -2.04 -3.21 6.45
CA ALA A 22 -2.53 -3.49 5.11
C ALA A 22 -3.48 -4.69 5.06
N GLU A 23 -3.17 -5.79 5.76
CA GLU A 23 -4.05 -6.96 5.85
C GLU A 23 -5.39 -6.58 6.48
N ASN A 24 -5.38 -5.86 7.60
CA ASN A 24 -6.60 -5.38 8.24
C ASN A 24 -7.44 -4.46 7.33
N LEU A 25 -6.79 -3.56 6.59
CA LEU A 25 -7.48 -2.66 5.67
C LEU A 25 -8.08 -3.42 4.49
N LEU A 26 -7.36 -4.39 3.93
CA LEU A 26 -7.88 -5.25 2.86
C LEU A 26 -9.05 -6.11 3.35
N ASP A 27 -8.99 -6.65 4.56
CA ASP A 27 -10.08 -7.42 5.16
C ASP A 27 -11.33 -6.56 5.42
N GLN A 28 -11.13 -5.25 5.66
CA GLN A 28 -12.22 -4.28 5.83
C GLN A 28 -12.80 -3.77 4.51
N LEU A 29 -12.15 -4.02 3.36
CA LEU A 29 -12.70 -3.61 2.07
C LEU A 29 -14.01 -4.36 1.81
N GLN A 30 -15.09 -3.59 1.64
CA GLN A 30 -16.36 -4.11 1.17
C GLN A 30 -16.19 -4.75 -0.23
N ASN A 31 -17.01 -5.75 -0.55
CA ASN A 31 -16.92 -6.53 -1.80
C ASN A 31 -16.92 -5.66 -3.08
N ASN A 32 -17.54 -4.49 -3.06
CA ASN A 32 -17.57 -3.54 -4.18
C ASN A 32 -16.27 -2.74 -4.37
N LEU A 33 -15.35 -2.80 -3.41
CA LEU A 33 -14.03 -2.16 -3.45
C LEU A 33 -12.90 -3.15 -3.76
N TRP A 34 -13.21 -4.39 -4.13
CA TRP A 34 -12.22 -5.39 -4.55
C TRP A 34 -11.75 -5.16 -5.99
N ASN A 35 -11.35 -3.93 -6.30
CA ASN A 35 -10.85 -3.49 -7.59
C ASN A 35 -9.56 -2.65 -7.40
N GLU A 36 -9.00 -2.17 -8.50
CA GLU A 36 -7.75 -1.40 -8.54
C GLU A 36 -7.81 -0.17 -7.61
N PHE A 37 -8.97 0.48 -7.48
CA PHE A 37 -9.13 1.66 -6.62
C PHE A 37 -9.13 1.32 -5.14
N GLY A 38 -9.74 0.21 -4.73
CA GLY A 38 -9.69 -0.22 -3.34
C GLY A 38 -8.28 -0.64 -2.92
N VAL A 39 -7.55 -1.33 -3.80
CA VAL A 39 -6.13 -1.64 -3.56
C VAL A 39 -5.30 -0.36 -3.46
N LEU A 40 -5.52 0.61 -4.37
CA LEU A 40 -4.85 1.90 -4.32
C LEU A 40 -5.12 2.63 -2.99
N ALA A 41 -6.36 2.64 -2.50
CA ALA A 41 -6.71 3.28 -1.24
C ALA A 41 -5.95 2.68 -0.04
N VAL A 42 -5.75 1.35 -0.02
CA VAL A 42 -4.90 0.70 0.99
C VAL A 42 -3.45 1.12 0.83
N MET A 43 -2.91 1.11 -0.39
CA MET A 43 -1.52 1.46 -0.67
C MET A 43 -1.18 2.91 -0.32
N GLU A 44 -2.14 3.84 -0.42
CA GLU A 44 -2.02 5.26 -0.08
C GLU A 44 -2.10 5.56 1.43
N THR A 45 -2.38 4.56 2.27
CA THR A 45 -2.57 4.78 3.71
C THR A 45 -1.23 4.79 4.46
N TYR A 46 -0.96 5.80 5.30
CA TYR A 46 0.19 5.77 6.20
C TYR A 46 0.03 4.66 7.26
N PRO A 47 1.07 3.86 7.60
CA PRO A 47 2.47 3.97 7.17
C PRO A 47 2.83 3.15 5.92
N ILE A 48 1.86 2.54 5.22
CA ILE A 48 2.13 1.77 3.99
C ILE A 48 2.72 2.70 2.92
N HIS A 49 2.07 3.84 2.70
CA HIS A 49 2.67 5.00 2.04
C HIS A 49 3.46 5.79 3.09
N ASN A 50 4.78 5.92 2.92
CA ASN A 50 5.65 6.70 3.80
C ASN A 50 6.77 7.37 2.98
N ASP A 51 7.67 8.09 3.65
CA ASP A 51 8.77 8.84 3.02
C ASP A 51 9.74 7.97 2.20
N GLY A 52 9.74 6.65 2.39
CA GLY A 52 10.51 5.70 1.58
C GLY A 52 9.79 5.22 0.31
N THR A 53 8.53 5.60 0.09
CA THR A 53 7.74 5.21 -1.08
C THR A 53 8.04 6.15 -2.25
N PHE A 54 8.65 5.62 -3.32
CA PHE A 54 8.91 6.40 -4.54
C PHE A 54 7.73 6.42 -5.51
N TYR A 55 7.00 5.32 -5.60
CA TYR A 55 5.88 5.15 -6.51
C TYR A 55 4.96 4.02 -6.02
N ILE A 56 3.71 4.05 -6.48
CA ILE A 56 2.72 2.97 -6.33
C ILE A 56 2.40 2.43 -7.72
N ILE A 57 2.41 1.11 -7.88
CA ILE A 57 1.99 0.45 -9.12
C ILE A 57 0.80 -0.46 -8.82
N ILE A 58 -0.27 -0.30 -9.58
CA ILE A 58 -1.43 -1.18 -9.58
C ILE A 58 -1.51 -1.88 -10.93
N MET A 59 -1.66 -3.21 -10.91
CA MET A 59 -1.68 -4.03 -12.12
C MET A 59 -2.95 -4.90 -12.16
N ASN A 60 -3.51 -5.07 -13.36
CA ASN A 60 -4.56 -6.05 -13.62
C ASN A 60 -4.28 -6.81 -14.91
N ALA A 61 -3.85 -8.06 -14.77
CA ALA A 61 -3.46 -8.92 -15.90
C ALA A 61 -4.63 -9.27 -16.81
N LYS A 62 -5.85 -9.43 -16.28
CA LYS A 62 -7.05 -9.78 -17.07
C LYS A 62 -7.35 -8.70 -18.12
N TYR A 63 -7.13 -7.45 -17.76
CA TYR A 63 -7.39 -6.29 -18.63
C TYR A 63 -6.11 -5.70 -19.25
N ASN A 64 -4.95 -6.34 -19.07
CA ASN A 64 -3.65 -5.83 -19.52
C ASN A 64 -3.39 -4.37 -19.08
N SER A 65 -3.74 -4.05 -17.82
CA SER A 65 -3.63 -2.71 -17.27
C SER A 65 -2.47 -2.60 -16.29
N LEU A 66 -1.73 -1.49 -16.39
CA LEU A 66 -0.70 -1.06 -15.43
C LEU A 66 -0.87 0.43 -15.22
N ILE A 67 -1.05 0.83 -13.96
CA ILE A 67 -1.18 2.24 -13.56
C ILE A 67 -0.06 2.52 -12.55
N ALA A 68 0.70 3.58 -12.81
CA ALA A 68 1.77 4.04 -11.92
C ALA A 68 1.42 5.43 -11.37
N PHE A 69 1.51 5.57 -10.06
CA PHE A 69 1.37 6.83 -9.34
C PHE A 69 2.75 7.18 -8.78
N GLY A 70 3.34 8.29 -9.23
CA GLY A 70 4.55 8.82 -8.62
C GLY A 70 4.23 9.48 -7.29
N GLN A 71 5.18 9.46 -6.35
CA GLN A 71 5.06 10.28 -5.15
C GLN A 71 5.04 11.76 -5.59
N PRO A 72 4.07 12.60 -5.16
CA PRO A 72 4.24 14.04 -5.26
C PRO A 72 5.48 14.42 -4.45
N ASP A 73 6.36 15.24 -5.02
CA ASP A 73 7.54 15.76 -4.32
C ASP A 73 7.12 16.24 -2.92
N ILE A 74 7.82 15.77 -1.89
CA ILE A 74 7.66 16.29 -0.53
C ILE A 74 8.04 17.76 -0.61
N THR A 75 7.04 18.64 -0.72
CA THR A 75 7.25 20.07 -0.64
C THR A 75 7.66 20.33 0.81
N GLN A 76 8.96 20.44 1.07
CA GLN A 76 9.43 20.86 2.38
C GLN A 76 8.87 22.26 2.62
N THR A 77 7.86 22.37 3.47
CA THR A 77 7.52 23.66 4.07
C THR A 77 8.66 23.97 5.02
N GLU A 78 9.59 24.81 4.57
CA GLU A 78 10.63 25.39 5.41
C GLU A 78 9.97 26.00 6.66
N ASN A 79 10.43 25.58 7.84
CA ASN A 79 10.12 26.22 9.12
C ASN A 79 11.20 27.27 9.43
#